data_AF-A0A4P9J9V8-F1
#
_entry.id   AF-A0A4P9J9V8-F1
#
_cell.length_a   1.000
_cell.length_b   1.000
_cell.length_c   1.000
_cell.angle_alpha   90.00
_cell.angle_beta   90.00
_cell.angle_gamma   90.00
#
_symmetry.space_group_name_H-M   'P 1'
#
loop_
_entity.id
_entity.type
_entity.pdbx_description
1 polymer ?
#
loop_
_entity_poly.entity_id
_entity_poly.type
_entity_poly.pdbx_seq_one_letter_code
_entity_poly.pdbx_strand_id
1 'polypeptide(L)'
;MASPRTVRPPADRSGTDDASRGARSVVPALAADALLIVLFAALGRRAHASGLDLAGILWTALPFLLAWAATTALTRPRRTWARPWPAGVVVWLGTVAGGLVLRVLLGETAAPSFQLVTAAVLGAFLLGRRGVTALLTRPRRGSRT
;
A
#
# COMPACT_ATOMS: atom_id res chain seq x y z
N MET A 1 -63.90 3.16 -3.49
CA MET A 1 -62.92 2.88 -2.42
C MET A 1 -61.67 2.29 -3.08
N ALA A 2 -60.70 3.14 -3.44
CA ALA A 2 -59.54 2.76 -4.26
C ALA A 2 -58.30 2.61 -3.36
N SER A 3 -57.66 1.44 -3.36
CA SER A 3 -56.45 1.19 -2.58
C SER A 3 -55.26 2.00 -3.11
N PRO A 4 -54.44 2.62 -2.24
CA PRO A 4 -53.23 3.32 -2.66
C PRO A 4 -52.20 2.32 -3.19
N ARG A 5 -51.78 2.47 -4.45
CA ARG A 5 -50.61 1.77 -4.98
C ARG A 5 -49.35 2.37 -4.35
N THR A 6 -48.74 1.64 -3.40
CA THR A 6 -47.40 1.95 -2.92
C THR A 6 -46.41 1.74 -4.06
N VAL A 7 -45.90 2.83 -4.62
CA VAL A 7 -44.77 2.84 -5.55
C VAL A 7 -43.55 2.37 -4.75
N ARG A 8 -43.04 1.16 -5.02
CA ARG A 8 -41.74 0.73 -4.49
C ARG A 8 -40.64 1.58 -5.15
N PRO A 9 -39.76 2.25 -4.37
CA PRO A 9 -38.61 2.92 -4.96
C PRO A 9 -37.67 1.88 -5.62
N PRO A 10 -37.03 2.22 -6.75
CA PRO A 10 -36.13 1.31 -7.45
C PRO A 10 -34.90 1.02 -6.58
N ALA A 11 -34.81 -0.22 -6.10
CA ALA A 11 -33.68 -0.72 -5.33
C ALA A 11 -32.58 -1.22 -6.28
N ASP A 12 -31.72 -0.32 -6.79
CA ASP A 12 -30.43 -0.71 -7.42
C ASP A 12 -29.50 0.48 -7.73
N ARG A 13 -29.19 1.35 -6.75
CA ARG A 13 -28.15 2.40 -6.93
C ARG A 13 -26.98 2.31 -5.95
N SER A 14 -27.07 1.42 -4.95
CA SER A 14 -26.04 1.28 -3.91
C SER A 14 -24.81 0.50 -4.38
N GLY A 15 -24.95 -0.46 -5.29
CA GLY A 15 -23.86 -1.34 -5.73
C GLY A 15 -22.79 -0.63 -6.59
N THR A 16 -23.21 0.27 -7.48
CA THR A 16 -22.30 1.02 -8.37
C THR A 16 -21.51 2.09 -7.61
N ASP A 17 -22.12 2.72 -6.62
CA ASP A 17 -21.52 3.80 -5.83
C ASP A 17 -20.46 3.30 -4.86
N ASP A 18 -20.64 2.10 -4.28
CA ASP A 18 -19.67 1.47 -3.38
C ASP A 18 -18.44 0.95 -4.13
N ALA A 19 -18.62 0.34 -5.30
CA ALA A 19 -17.51 -0.08 -6.16
C ALA A 19 -16.65 1.13 -6.59
N SER A 20 -17.30 2.24 -6.95
CA SER A 20 -16.65 3.49 -7.36
C SER A 20 -15.95 4.21 -6.20
N ARG A 21 -16.50 4.16 -4.97
CA ARG A 21 -15.82 4.67 -3.76
C ARG A 21 -14.61 3.82 -3.36
N GLY A 22 -14.72 2.50 -3.46
CA GLY A 22 -13.62 1.57 -3.23
C GLY A 22 -12.48 1.77 -4.25
N ALA A 23 -12.80 1.91 -5.53
CA ALA A 23 -11.80 2.15 -6.57
C ALA A 23 -11.07 3.50 -6.37
N ARG A 24 -11.79 4.57 -6.01
CA ARG A 24 -11.24 5.91 -5.77
C ARG A 24 -10.26 5.97 -4.59
N SER A 25 -10.40 5.09 -3.60
CA SER A 25 -9.52 5.06 -2.43
C SER A 25 -8.28 4.19 -2.61
N VAL A 26 -8.34 3.20 -3.52
CA VAL A 26 -7.21 2.29 -3.77
C VAL A 26 -6.07 2.98 -4.52
N VAL A 27 -6.37 3.74 -5.59
CA VAL A 27 -5.34 4.42 -6.39
C VAL A 27 -4.44 5.36 -5.57
N PRO A 28 -4.97 6.31 -4.78
CA PRO A 28 -4.12 7.18 -3.96
C PRO A 28 -3.35 6.41 -2.89
N ALA A 29 -3.90 5.31 -2.36
CA ALA A 29 -3.19 4.46 -1.42
C ALA A 29 -1.98 3.77 -2.08
N LEU A 30 -2.15 3.20 -3.27
CA LEU A 30 -1.06 2.58 -4.02
C LEU A 30 0.02 3.60 -4.42
N ALA A 31 -0.38 4.81 -4.83
CA ALA A 31 0.55 5.89 -5.11
C ALA A 31 1.35 6.29 -3.86
N ALA A 32 0.72 6.32 -2.69
CA ALA A 32 1.40 6.59 -1.42
C ALA A 32 2.42 5.50 -1.07
N ASP A 33 2.11 4.21 -1.25
CA ASP A 33 3.09 3.12 -1.05
C ASP A 33 4.31 3.30 -1.97
N ALA A 34 4.07 3.54 -3.26
CA ALA A 34 5.14 3.72 -4.23
C ALA A 34 6.01 4.93 -3.89
N LEU A 35 5.39 6.06 -3.52
CA LEU A 35 6.11 7.26 -3.09
C LEU A 35 6.94 7.02 -1.82
N LEU A 36 6.40 6.28 -0.85
CA LEU A 36 7.13 5.91 0.37
C LEU A 36 8.34 5.01 0.07
N ILE A 37 8.23 4.08 -0.89
CA ILE A 37 9.34 3.24 -1.33
C ILE A 37 10.42 4.10 -2.03
N VAL A 38 10.02 5.03 -2.90
CA VAL A 38 10.95 5.98 -3.54
C VAL A 38 11.62 6.88 -2.49
N LEU A 39 10.87 7.34 -1.48
CA LEU A 39 11.40 8.11 -0.37
C LEU A 39 12.43 7.31 0.44
N PHE A 40 12.16 6.03 0.72
CA PHE A 40 13.14 5.14 1.34
C PHE A 40 14.45 5.08 0.54
N ALA A 41 14.37 4.88 -0.78
CA ALA A 41 15.54 4.84 -1.64
C ALA A 41 16.33 6.16 -1.62
N ALA A 42 15.64 7.30 -1.72
CA ALA A 42 16.27 8.62 -1.66
C ALA A 42 16.97 8.89 -0.32
N LEU A 43 16.30 8.58 0.80
CA LEU A 43 16.87 8.73 2.14
C LEU A 43 18.06 7.79 2.36
N GLY A 44 17.96 6.54 1.90
CA GLY A 44 19.05 5.56 1.98
C GLY A 44 20.30 6.02 1.25
N ARG A 45 20.15 6.52 0.01
CA ARG A 45 21.27 7.07 -0.77
C ARG A 45 21.88 8.31 -0.14
N ARG A 46 21.05 9.24 0.35
CA ARG A 46 21.52 10.43 1.07
C ARG A 46 22.33 10.05 2.31
N ALA A 47 21.86 9.06 3.08
CA ALA A 47 22.53 8.60 4.30
C ALA A 47 23.90 7.96 4.02
N HIS A 48 24.09 7.35 2.85
CA HIS A 48 25.36 6.72 2.43
C HIS A 48 26.21 7.62 1.53
N ALA A 49 25.95 8.94 1.51
CA ALA A 49 26.64 9.93 0.68
C ALA A 49 26.72 9.57 -0.82
N SER A 50 25.77 8.77 -1.32
CA SER A 50 25.77 8.26 -2.69
C SER A 50 25.19 9.24 -3.73
N GLY A 51 24.87 10.47 -3.32
CA GLY A 51 24.22 11.48 -4.17
C GLY A 51 22.70 11.29 -4.34
N LEU A 52 22.03 12.36 -4.78
CA LEU A 52 20.56 12.44 -5.00
C LEU A 52 20.20 12.57 -6.48
N ASP A 53 20.88 11.83 -7.35
CA ASP A 53 20.53 11.77 -8.75
C ASP A 53 19.29 10.87 -8.99
N LEU A 54 18.43 11.27 -9.94
CA LEU A 54 17.17 10.58 -10.20
C LEU A 54 17.37 9.12 -10.63
N ALA A 55 18.39 8.87 -11.48
CA ALA A 55 18.68 7.54 -11.99
C ALA A 55 19.06 6.57 -10.86
N GLY A 56 19.93 6.99 -9.95
CA GLY A 56 20.36 6.21 -8.81
C GLY A 56 19.26 5.94 -7.80
N ILE A 57 18.36 6.92 -7.57
CA ILE A 57 17.16 6.72 -6.74
C ILE A 57 16.27 5.64 -7.37
N LEU A 58 15.99 5.75 -8.67
CA LEU A 58 15.17 4.77 -9.38
C LEU A 58 15.83 3.40 -9.38
N TRP A 59 17.13 3.31 -9.63
CA TRP A 59 17.88 2.05 -9.60
C TRP A 59 17.78 1.35 -8.23
N THR A 60 17.86 2.14 -7.15
CA THR A 60 17.72 1.62 -5.78
C THR A 60 16.27 1.22 -5.47
N ALA A 61 15.28 1.97 -5.96
CA ALA A 61 13.87 1.77 -5.65
C ALA A 61 13.24 0.63 -6.46
N LEU A 62 13.64 0.44 -7.72
CA LEU A 62 13.02 -0.47 -8.69
C LEU A 62 12.84 -1.91 -8.18
N PRO A 63 13.85 -2.57 -7.57
CA PRO A 63 13.69 -3.92 -7.05
C PRO A 63 12.53 -4.03 -6.04
N PHE A 64 12.42 -3.05 -5.14
CA PHE A 64 11.39 -3.00 -4.12
C PHE A 64 10.02 -2.62 -4.70
N LEU A 65 9.98 -1.71 -5.66
CA LEU A 65 8.73 -1.35 -6.36
C LEU A 65 8.16 -2.55 -7.12
N LEU A 66 8.99 -3.33 -7.80
CA LEU A 66 8.57 -4.54 -8.51
C LEU A 66 8.04 -5.60 -7.55
N ALA A 67 8.77 -5.87 -6.47
CA ALA A 67 8.34 -6.82 -5.43
C ALA A 67 7.04 -6.38 -4.74
N TRP A 68 6.91 -5.08 -4.43
CA TRP A 68 5.70 -4.49 -3.87
C TRP A 68 4.52 -4.61 -4.83
N ALA A 69 4.71 -4.30 -6.11
CA ALA A 69 3.64 -4.38 -7.11
C ALA A 69 3.12 -5.82 -7.25
N ALA A 70 4.03 -6.80 -7.33
CA ALA A 70 3.68 -8.22 -7.42
C ALA A 70 2.90 -8.70 -6.19
N THR A 71 3.42 -8.42 -4.99
CA THR A 71 2.82 -8.86 -3.72
C THR A 71 1.51 -8.15 -3.41
N THR A 72 1.39 -6.88 -3.79
CA THR A 72 0.14 -6.12 -3.70
C THR A 72 -0.91 -6.67 -4.64
N ALA A 73 -0.56 -7.01 -5.89
CA ALA A 73 -1.49 -7.64 -6.83
C ALA A 73 -2.04 -8.97 -6.29
N LEU A 74 -1.17 -9.80 -5.68
CA LEU A 74 -1.54 -11.08 -5.06
C LEU A 74 -2.53 -10.92 -3.91
N THR A 75 -2.48 -9.81 -3.15
CA THR A 75 -3.36 -9.57 -2.00
C THR A 75 -4.69 -8.89 -2.34
N ARG A 76 -5.02 -8.71 -3.62
CA ARG A 76 -6.29 -8.14 -4.11
C ARG A 76 -6.58 -6.76 -3.49
N PRO A 77 -5.85 -5.70 -3.88
CA PRO A 77 -5.78 -4.43 -3.16
C PRO A 77 -7.14 -3.75 -3.02
N ARG A 78 -8.08 -3.98 -3.96
CA ARG A 78 -9.46 -3.49 -3.89
C ARG A 78 -10.18 -3.81 -2.57
N ARG A 79 -9.79 -4.89 -1.87
CA ARG A 79 -10.39 -5.30 -0.59
C ARG A 79 -9.46 -5.13 0.61
N THR A 80 -8.16 -4.95 0.38
CA THR A 80 -7.12 -5.09 1.42
C THR A 80 -6.23 -3.87 1.59
N TRP A 81 -6.39 -2.83 0.76
CA TRP A 81 -5.53 -1.64 0.74
C TRP A 81 -5.35 -0.95 2.10
N ALA A 82 -6.39 -0.94 2.95
CA ALA A 82 -6.37 -0.33 4.28
C ALA A 82 -6.07 -1.33 5.43
N ARG A 83 -5.91 -2.64 5.16
CA ARG A 83 -5.79 -3.67 6.21
C ARG A 83 -4.34 -3.92 6.59
N PRO A 84 -3.88 -3.55 7.81
CA PRO A 84 -2.50 -3.80 8.22
C PRO A 84 -2.22 -5.30 8.42
N TRP A 85 -3.21 -6.07 8.88
CA TRP A 85 -3.10 -7.52 9.09
C TRP A 85 -4.27 -8.27 8.45
N PRO A 86 -4.05 -9.45 7.83
CA PRO A 86 -2.75 -10.04 7.49
C PRO A 86 -2.15 -9.47 6.19
N ALA A 87 -2.98 -8.85 5.33
CA ALA A 87 -2.57 -8.44 3.99
C ALA A 87 -1.39 -7.46 3.98
N GLY A 88 -1.38 -6.46 4.88
CA GLY A 88 -0.27 -5.51 4.99
C GLY A 88 1.06 -6.20 5.31
N VAL A 89 1.06 -7.19 6.20
CA VAL A 89 2.26 -7.96 6.54
C VAL A 89 2.75 -8.80 5.36
N VAL A 90 1.84 -9.43 4.62
CA VAL A 90 2.22 -10.19 3.39
C VAL A 90 2.86 -9.26 2.36
N VAL A 91 2.26 -8.08 2.12
CA VAL A 91 2.84 -7.08 1.21
C VAL A 91 4.20 -6.61 1.71
N TRP A 92 4.35 -6.33 3.00
CA TRP A 92 5.61 -5.89 3.59
C TRP A 92 6.71 -6.95 3.43
N LEU A 93 6.47 -8.18 3.90
CA LEU A 93 7.45 -9.27 3.83
C LEU A 93 7.80 -9.60 2.38
N GLY A 94 6.80 -9.66 1.49
CA GLY A 94 7.04 -9.90 0.08
C GLY A 94 7.82 -8.77 -0.60
N THR A 95 7.57 -7.51 -0.24
CA THR A 95 8.33 -6.36 -0.74
C THR A 95 9.79 -6.43 -0.30
N VAL A 96 10.04 -6.72 0.98
CA VAL A 96 11.40 -6.81 1.53
C VAL A 96 12.14 -7.99 0.92
N ALA A 97 11.57 -9.20 1.00
CA ALA A 97 12.23 -10.41 0.50
C ALA A 97 12.43 -10.36 -1.02
N GLY A 98 11.37 -10.05 -1.77
CA GLY A 98 11.45 -9.93 -3.23
C GLY A 98 12.38 -8.81 -3.68
N GLY A 99 12.34 -7.66 -3.01
CA GLY A 99 13.19 -6.51 -3.35
C GLY A 99 14.67 -6.80 -3.09
N LEU A 100 15.00 -7.45 -1.97
CA LEU A 100 16.38 -7.88 -1.67
C LEU A 100 16.88 -8.92 -2.68
N VAL A 101 16.05 -9.91 -3.04
CA VAL A 101 16.41 -10.91 -4.05
C VAL A 101 16.64 -10.25 -5.41
N LEU A 102 15.69 -9.43 -5.89
CA LEU A 102 15.82 -8.73 -7.17
C LEU A 102 17.05 -7.81 -7.20
N ARG A 103 17.32 -7.12 -6.09
CA ARG A 103 18.49 -6.24 -5.95
C ARG A 103 19.80 -7.01 -6.14
N VAL A 104 19.93 -8.18 -5.51
CA VAL A 104 21.12 -9.04 -5.68
C VAL A 104 21.23 -9.59 -7.09
N LEU A 105 20.11 -10.01 -7.69
CA LEU A 105 20.09 -10.48 -9.08
C LEU A 105 20.47 -9.39 -10.08
N LEU A 106 20.22 -8.12 -9.76
CA LEU A 106 20.63 -6.95 -10.56
C LEU A 106 22.07 -6.50 -10.29
N GLY A 107 22.85 -7.26 -9.51
CA GLY A 107 24.28 -7.04 -9.29
C GLY A 107 24.63 -6.13 -8.11
N GLU A 108 23.65 -5.69 -7.32
CA GLU A 108 23.91 -4.94 -6.09
C GLU A 108 24.10 -5.85 -4.88
N THR A 109 24.73 -5.33 -3.82
CA THR A 109 24.88 -6.07 -2.56
C THR A 109 23.72 -5.78 -1.60
N ALA A 110 23.51 -6.71 -0.66
CA ALA A 110 22.55 -6.59 0.42
C ALA A 110 23.24 -6.91 1.75
N ALA A 111 24.04 -5.97 2.27
CA ALA A 111 24.68 -6.12 3.57
C ALA A 111 23.64 -6.41 4.68
N PRO A 112 23.97 -7.19 5.72
CA PRO A 112 23.02 -7.53 6.78
C PRO A 112 22.35 -6.31 7.43
N SER A 113 23.11 -5.24 7.65
CA SER A 113 22.59 -3.96 8.15
C SER A 113 21.57 -3.34 7.20
N PHE A 114 21.84 -3.36 5.90
CA PHE A 114 20.91 -2.86 4.88
C PHE A 114 19.60 -3.67 4.90
N GLN A 115 19.67 -5.00 5.01
CA GLN A 115 18.48 -5.85 5.08
C GLN A 115 17.59 -5.49 6.29
N LEU A 116 18.18 -5.32 7.48
CA LEU A 116 17.46 -4.97 8.70
C LEU A 116 16.82 -3.57 8.61
N VAL A 117 17.59 -2.57 8.18
CA VAL A 117 17.08 -1.19 8.04
C VAL A 117 15.97 -1.14 6.97
N THR A 118 16.17 -1.84 5.85
CA THR A 118 15.16 -1.95 4.78
C THR A 118 13.87 -2.56 5.33
N ALA A 119 13.96 -3.68 6.06
CA ALA A 119 12.81 -4.33 6.66
C ALA A 119 12.09 -3.40 7.64
N ALA A 120 12.82 -2.71 8.51
CA ALA A 120 12.26 -1.80 9.52
C ALA A 120 11.59 -0.57 8.89
N VAL A 121 12.28 0.13 7.97
CA VAL A 121 11.77 1.36 7.35
C VAL A 121 10.60 1.06 6.42
N LEU A 122 10.71 0.05 5.55
CA LEU A 122 9.59 -0.35 4.70
C LEU A 122 8.43 -0.90 5.53
N GLY A 123 8.71 -1.56 6.66
CA GLY A 123 7.67 -1.99 7.61
C GLY A 123 6.92 -0.79 8.18
N ALA A 124 7.65 0.19 8.70
CA ALA A 124 7.08 1.43 9.23
C ALA A 124 6.26 2.18 8.17
N PHE A 125 6.78 2.33 6.96
CA PHE A 125 6.08 3.02 5.87
C PHE A 125 4.85 2.25 5.39
N LEU A 126 5.02 0.96 5.07
CA LEU A 126 3.97 0.16 4.46
C LEU A 126 2.87 -0.22 5.45
N LEU A 127 3.21 -0.58 6.68
CA LEU A 127 2.23 -0.92 7.71
C LEU A 127 1.68 0.34 8.38
N GLY A 128 2.53 1.35 8.64
CA GLY A 128 2.12 2.61 9.26
C GLY A 128 1.06 3.34 8.45
N ARG A 129 1.22 3.47 7.13
CA ARG A 129 0.19 4.10 6.28
C ARG A 129 -1.11 3.28 6.21
N ARG A 130 -1.05 1.94 6.29
CA ARG A 130 -2.27 1.09 6.46
C ARG A 130 -2.92 1.35 7.81
N GLY A 131 -2.15 1.43 8.89
CA GLY A 131 -2.63 1.75 10.23
C GLY A 131 -3.34 3.11 10.28
N VAL A 132 -2.69 4.16 9.77
CA VAL A 132 -3.26 5.52 9.68
C VAL A 132 -4.56 5.49 8.87
N THR A 133 -4.57 4.83 7.72
CA THR A 133 -5.78 4.72 6.90
C THR A 133 -6.91 4.00 7.64
N ALA A 134 -6.61 2.88 8.32
CA ALA A 134 -7.58 2.13 9.10
C ALA A 134 -8.16 2.95 10.25
N LEU A 135 -7.34 3.78 10.91
CA LEU A 135 -7.76 4.70 11.96
C LEU A 135 -8.69 5.79 11.41
N LEU A 136 -8.32 6.39 10.28
CA LEU A 136 -9.08 7.47 9.66
C LEU A 136 -10.41 7.00 9.04
N THR A 137 -10.47 5.74 8.58
CA THR A 137 -11.66 5.16 7.93
C THR A 137 -12.55 4.38 8.89
N ARG A 138 -12.18 4.26 10.18
CA ARG A 138 -12.97 3.55 11.17
C ARG A 138 -14.34 4.22 11.32
N PRO A 139 -15.46 3.52 11.08
CA PRO A 139 -16.77 4.07 11.34
C PRO A 139 -16.85 4.45 12.81
N ARG A 140 -17.15 5.72 13.09
CA ARG A 140 -17.50 6.15 14.46
C ARG A 140 -18.72 5.32 14.85
N ARG A 141 -18.54 4.33 15.73
CA ARG A 141 -19.67 3.60 16.32
C ARG A 141 -20.48 4.67 17.06
N GLY A 142 -21.55 5.13 16.42
CA GLY A 142 -22.48 6.05 17.03
C GLY A 142 -22.98 5.42 18.32
N SER A 143 -22.70 6.07 19.43
CA SER A 143 -23.30 5.78 20.72
C SER A 143 -24.81 5.88 20.56
N ARG A 144 -25.47 4.75 20.29
CA ARG A 144 -26.91 4.58 20.48
C ARG A 144 -27.07 3.96 21.86
N THR A 145 -27.08 4.83 22.86
CA THR A 145 -27.76 4.60 24.14
C THR A 145 -29.21 5.00 23.95
#